data_AF-A0A9Q1D2J0-F1
#
_entry.id   AF-A0A9Q1D2J0-F1
#
_cell.length_a   1.000
_cell.length_b   1.000
_cell.length_c   1.000
_cell.angle_alpha   90.00
_cell.angle_beta   90.00
_cell.angle_gamma   90.00
#
_symmetry.space_group_name_H-M   'P 1'
#
loop_
_entity.id
_entity.type
_entity.pdbx_description
1 polymer ?
#
loop_
_entity_poly.entity_id
_entity_poly.type
_entity_poly.pdbx_seq_one_letter_code
_entity_poly.pdbx_strand_id
1 'polypeptide(L)'
;MIFVLLLQTFGSRNLKRVGVILQRAILILLLACCPCWALLINTESIVLAVKQTPEVARLSQMYVEIFMPALPASFLYQLQAGYLQSQGILWPQIFTGIVGNVLNALINYIFLFVLDLGVVGSAAANAITQYWLALFLFAYILYKGLHKSTWAGWSVECLQEWGSFVSLAIPSMFMTCLEWWLFEIGGFLAGLISEVELGSQSTVNGIAGISYVFPYGFGVAASVRVGNALGAGDAKQAHLSSKVCIICTVVTGFCVALTIGISKDVISLVFTSDQQIRRRVAEVLVLFAPFNLFDATACATGGILKGAAKQKIAAVCSLVGYYCLGYPIGMSLMFAANLGITGLWTGLLICVFLQTCFFLTIILKLDWTKAAIEARVRAGVQTTEESVQPQAMEMQGGCHEITLDNHEEGHNSELEVLLERDSGTLTTVGEVLTFRQLCLRRGLALCSMLVLLAAGILTNMLLPAVFTSGLNETSTVPPTVDNLWTRNTMDQTGQV
;
A
#
# COMPACT_ATOMS: atom_id res chain seq x y z
N MET A 1 -1.60 4.73 -2.72
CA MET A 1 -1.88 4.81 -4.18
C MET A 1 -2.47 6.18 -4.57
N ILE A 2 -3.49 6.70 -3.87
CA ILE A 2 -4.14 8.03 -4.08
C ILE A 2 -3.35 9.24 -3.56
N PHE A 3 -2.43 8.93 -2.64
CA PHE A 3 -1.84 9.86 -1.69
C PHE A 3 -1.16 11.09 -2.31
N VAL A 4 -0.45 10.91 -3.44
CA VAL A 4 0.37 11.97 -4.04
C VAL A 4 -0.46 13.19 -4.48
N LEU A 5 -1.62 12.96 -5.09
CA LEU A 5 -2.50 14.06 -5.52
C LEU A 5 -3.09 14.80 -4.31
N LEU A 6 -3.51 14.07 -3.28
CA LEU A 6 -4.01 14.67 -2.04
C LEU A 6 -2.92 15.51 -1.35
N LEU A 7 -1.69 14.98 -1.26
CA LEU A 7 -0.54 15.67 -0.67
C LEU A 7 -0.20 16.97 -1.39
N GLN A 8 0.00 16.91 -2.70
CA GLN A 8 0.37 18.10 -3.48
C GLN A 8 -0.75 19.15 -3.47
N THR A 9 -2.02 18.71 -3.52
CA THR A 9 -3.19 19.62 -3.49
C THR A 9 -3.41 20.25 -2.13
N PHE A 10 -3.20 19.50 -1.05
CA PHE A 10 -3.26 20.04 0.31
C PHE A 10 -2.11 21.02 0.56
N GLY A 11 -0.89 20.65 0.17
CA GLY A 11 0.28 21.53 0.25
C GLY A 11 0.11 22.84 -0.52
N SER A 12 -0.56 22.80 -1.68
CA SER A 12 -0.84 24.00 -2.48
C SER A 12 -1.99 24.87 -1.96
N ARG A 13 -2.58 24.53 -0.81
CA ARG A 13 -3.77 25.17 -0.21
C ARG A 13 -5.06 25.11 -1.05
N ASN A 14 -5.14 24.30 -2.10
CA ASN A 14 -6.41 24.11 -2.83
C ASN A 14 -7.31 23.10 -2.08
N LEU A 15 -7.79 23.50 -0.90
CA LEU A 15 -8.43 22.62 0.08
C LEU A 15 -9.72 21.98 -0.46
N LYS A 16 -10.54 22.70 -1.22
CA LYS A 16 -11.78 22.15 -1.80
C LYS A 16 -11.50 21.03 -2.79
N ARG A 17 -10.41 21.13 -3.56
CA ARG A 17 -10.01 20.10 -4.52
C ARG A 17 -9.54 18.82 -3.81
N VAL A 18 -9.01 18.90 -2.59
CA VAL A 18 -8.71 17.72 -1.75
C VAL A 18 -9.96 16.88 -1.55
N GLY A 19 -11.12 17.49 -1.24
CA GLY A 19 -12.39 16.79 -1.11
C GLY A 19 -12.86 16.12 -2.40
N VAL A 20 -12.69 16.77 -3.56
CA VAL A 20 -13.04 16.19 -4.87
C VAL A 20 -12.15 14.99 -5.21
N ILE A 21 -10.86 15.08 -4.94
CA ILE A 21 -9.92 13.95 -5.14
C ILE A 21 -10.28 12.80 -4.19
N LEU A 22 -10.69 13.09 -2.95
CA LEU A 22 -11.15 12.09 -1.99
C LEU A 22 -12.41 11.36 -2.49
N GLN A 23 -13.41 12.10 -2.99
CA GLN A 23 -14.62 11.53 -3.59
C GLN A 23 -14.30 10.62 -4.77
N ARG A 24 -13.43 11.10 -5.66
CA ARG A 24 -12.95 10.34 -6.83
C ARG A 24 -12.28 9.03 -6.39
N ALA A 25 -11.44 9.11 -5.36
CA ALA A 25 -10.76 7.95 -4.81
C ALA A 25 -11.73 6.92 -4.23
N ILE A 26 -12.77 7.35 -3.49
CA ILE A 26 -13.82 6.47 -2.96
C ILE A 26 -14.46 5.69 -4.11
N LEU A 27 -14.92 6.39 -5.16
CA LEU A 27 -15.59 5.74 -6.29
C LEU A 27 -14.70 4.73 -7.01
N ILE A 28 -13.45 5.10 -7.30
CA ILE A 28 -12.51 4.23 -8.02
C ILE A 28 -12.14 3.01 -7.18
N LEU A 29 -11.88 3.17 -5.88
CA LEU A 29 -11.54 2.05 -5.00
C LEU A 29 -12.71 1.09 -4.78
N LEU A 30 -13.93 1.61 -4.64
CA LEU A 30 -15.12 0.75 -4.54
C LEU A 30 -15.35 -0.05 -5.84
N LEU A 31 -15.13 0.57 -7.01
CA LEU A 31 -15.15 -0.17 -8.28
C LEU A 31 -14.05 -1.21 -8.38
N ALA A 32 -12.85 -0.92 -7.87
CA ALA A 32 -11.74 -1.86 -7.84
C ALA A 32 -11.99 -3.07 -6.91
N CYS A 33 -12.99 -3.02 -6.02
CA CYS A 33 -13.41 -4.20 -5.26
C CYS A 33 -13.99 -5.30 -6.15
N CYS A 34 -14.69 -4.95 -7.24
CA CYS A 34 -15.30 -5.92 -8.15
C CYS A 34 -14.30 -6.91 -8.77
N PRO A 35 -13.20 -6.50 -9.41
CA PRO A 35 -12.20 -7.44 -9.92
C PRO A 35 -11.48 -8.21 -8.81
N CYS A 36 -11.28 -7.62 -7.62
CA CYS A 36 -10.75 -8.35 -6.47
C CYS A 36 -11.69 -9.46 -6.02
N TRP A 37 -12.99 -9.18 -5.91
CA TRP A 37 -14.01 -10.18 -5.59
C TRP A 37 -14.10 -11.27 -6.65
N ALA A 38 -14.02 -10.91 -7.95
CA ALA A 38 -13.99 -11.89 -9.03
C ALA A 38 -12.87 -12.94 -8.84
N LEU A 39 -11.69 -12.49 -8.41
CA LEU A 39 -10.56 -13.38 -8.11
C LEU A 39 -10.79 -14.18 -6.83
N LEU A 40 -11.20 -13.51 -5.74
CA LEU A 40 -11.34 -14.11 -4.40
C LEU A 40 -12.49 -15.14 -4.31
N ILE A 41 -13.55 -14.98 -5.10
CA ILE A 41 -14.63 -15.98 -5.17
C ILE A 41 -14.11 -17.32 -5.71
N ASN A 42 -13.04 -17.31 -6.52
CA ASN A 42 -12.44 -18.50 -7.12
C ASN A 42 -11.24 -19.05 -6.33
N THR A 43 -11.06 -18.67 -5.07
CA THR A 43 -9.89 -19.08 -4.26
C THR A 43 -9.72 -20.60 -4.21
N GLU A 44 -10.78 -21.38 -3.98
CA GLU A 44 -10.72 -22.84 -3.94
C GLU A 44 -10.14 -23.41 -5.23
N SER A 45 -10.70 -22.99 -6.37
CA SER A 45 -10.27 -23.45 -7.69
C SER A 45 -8.82 -23.08 -7.98
N ILE A 46 -8.39 -21.88 -7.59
CA ILE A 46 -7.01 -21.42 -7.76
C ILE A 46 -6.06 -22.26 -6.90
N VAL A 47 -6.40 -22.49 -5.64
CA VAL A 47 -5.58 -23.25 -4.68
C VAL A 47 -5.49 -24.73 -5.10
N LEU A 48 -6.59 -25.32 -5.60
CA LEU A 48 -6.60 -26.65 -6.20
C LEU A 48 -5.75 -26.73 -7.48
N ALA A 49 -5.79 -25.71 -8.33
CA ALA A 49 -4.97 -25.65 -9.55
C ALA A 49 -3.45 -25.64 -9.25
N VAL A 50 -3.06 -25.13 -8.08
CA VAL A 50 -1.68 -25.17 -7.57
C VAL A 50 -1.36 -26.51 -6.86
N LYS A 51 -2.26 -27.50 -6.94
CA LYS A 51 -2.14 -28.86 -6.38
C LYS A 51 -2.09 -28.94 -4.85
N GLN A 52 -2.72 -27.98 -4.16
CA GLN A 52 -2.93 -28.09 -2.71
C GLN A 52 -4.03 -29.11 -2.39
N THR A 53 -4.07 -29.59 -1.15
CA THR A 53 -5.08 -30.57 -0.72
C THR A 53 -6.49 -29.96 -0.74
N PRO A 54 -7.54 -30.75 -1.05
CA PRO A 54 -8.92 -30.24 -1.08
C PRO A 54 -9.37 -29.64 0.24
N GLU A 55 -8.90 -30.17 1.37
CA GLU A 55 -9.21 -29.64 2.69
C GLU A 55 -8.65 -28.22 2.90
N VAL A 56 -7.38 -27.99 2.54
CA VAL A 56 -6.74 -26.67 2.64
C VAL A 56 -7.39 -25.68 1.68
N ALA A 57 -7.72 -26.12 0.46
CA ALA A 57 -8.43 -25.29 -0.51
C ALA A 57 -9.80 -24.83 0.01
N ARG A 58 -10.60 -25.76 0.56
CA ARG A 58 -11.92 -25.47 1.14
C ARG A 58 -11.83 -24.54 2.34
N LEU A 59 -10.89 -24.78 3.26
CA LEU A 59 -10.69 -23.91 4.43
C LEU A 59 -10.26 -22.49 4.02
N SER A 60 -9.39 -22.38 3.00
CA SER A 60 -8.95 -21.10 2.44
C SER A 60 -10.12 -20.33 1.80
N GLN A 61 -10.93 -21.01 1.00
CA GLN A 61 -12.13 -20.43 0.40
C GLN A 61 -13.09 -19.92 1.47
N MET A 62 -13.40 -20.75 2.47
CA MET A 62 -14.31 -20.37 3.55
C MET A 62 -13.81 -19.13 4.31
N TYR A 63 -12.50 -19.06 4.61
CA TYR A 63 -11.91 -17.88 5.24
C TYR A 63 -12.05 -16.63 4.35
N VAL A 64 -11.72 -16.77 3.06
CA VAL A 64 -11.79 -15.68 2.09
C VAL A 64 -13.22 -15.18 1.91
N GLU A 65 -14.21 -16.06 1.77
CA GLU A 65 -15.63 -15.69 1.63
C GLU A 65 -16.16 -14.87 2.80
N ILE A 66 -15.76 -15.22 4.03
CA ILE A 66 -16.18 -14.49 5.22
C ILE A 66 -15.50 -13.12 5.30
N PHE A 67 -14.22 -13.03 4.91
CA PHE A 67 -13.47 -11.79 4.97
C PHE A 67 -13.78 -10.84 3.79
N MET A 68 -14.20 -11.39 2.64
CA MET A 68 -14.41 -10.68 1.38
C MET A 68 -15.29 -9.42 1.49
N PRO A 69 -16.41 -9.41 2.24
CA PRO A 69 -17.26 -8.21 2.40
C PRO A 69 -16.54 -7.05 3.10
N ALA A 70 -15.49 -7.32 3.89
CA ALA A 70 -14.74 -6.32 4.61
C ALA A 70 -13.74 -5.55 3.73
N LEU A 71 -13.53 -5.97 2.48
CA LEU A 71 -12.58 -5.36 1.55
C LEU A 71 -12.88 -3.86 1.28
N PRO A 72 -14.13 -3.45 0.96
CA PRO A 72 -14.51 -2.03 0.91
C PRO A 72 -14.17 -1.25 2.18
N ALA A 73 -14.41 -1.82 3.36
CA ALA A 73 -14.12 -1.16 4.63
C ALA A 73 -12.61 -0.94 4.82
N SER A 74 -11.79 -1.93 4.48
CA SER A 74 -10.33 -1.81 4.53
C SER A 74 -9.82 -0.72 3.58
N PHE A 75 -10.35 -0.66 2.35
CA PHE A 75 -9.99 0.40 1.39
C PHE A 75 -10.43 1.79 1.87
N LEU A 76 -11.62 1.92 2.44
CA LEU A 76 -12.09 3.18 3.02
C LEU A 76 -11.23 3.60 4.21
N TYR A 77 -10.86 2.66 5.10
CA TYR A 77 -9.95 2.95 6.21
C TYR A 77 -8.60 3.46 5.70
N GLN A 78 -7.98 2.78 4.73
CA GLN A 78 -6.71 3.20 4.13
C GLN A 78 -6.80 4.56 3.42
N LEU A 79 -7.95 4.87 2.81
CA LEU A 79 -8.17 6.16 2.18
C LEU A 79 -8.35 7.30 3.20
N GLN A 80 -9.14 7.08 4.25
CA GLN A 80 -9.32 8.02 5.36
C GLN A 80 -7.99 8.26 6.10
N ALA A 81 -7.24 7.19 6.31
CA ALA A 81 -5.88 7.21 6.83
C ALA A 81 -4.97 8.13 5.99
N GLY A 82 -4.91 7.91 4.67
CA GLY A 82 -4.15 8.79 3.77
C GLY A 82 -4.65 10.24 3.77
N TYR A 83 -5.96 10.45 3.84
CA TYR A 83 -6.52 11.80 3.91
C TYR A 83 -6.07 12.55 5.18
N LEU A 84 -6.05 11.90 6.34
CA LEU A 84 -5.56 12.50 7.58
C LEU A 84 -4.03 12.71 7.58
N GLN A 85 -3.28 11.73 7.06
CA GLN A 85 -1.83 11.85 6.92
C GLN A 85 -1.44 13.01 6.00
N SER A 86 -2.20 13.28 4.93
CA SER A 86 -1.92 14.43 4.06
C SER A 86 -2.02 15.77 4.77
N GLN A 87 -2.82 15.83 5.84
CA GLN A 87 -3.00 17.01 6.69
C GLN A 87 -2.02 17.04 7.88
N GLY A 88 -1.15 16.04 8.01
CA GLY A 88 -0.26 15.90 9.17
C GLY A 88 -0.94 15.40 10.44
N ILE A 89 -2.17 14.85 10.34
CA ILE A 89 -2.95 14.36 11.48
C ILE A 89 -2.74 12.85 11.61
N LEU A 90 -1.93 12.42 12.59
CA LEU A 90 -1.51 11.00 12.72
C LEU A 90 -2.12 10.29 13.94
N TRP A 91 -2.30 11.01 15.05
CA TRP A 91 -2.78 10.45 16.33
C TRP A 91 -4.05 9.59 16.25
N PRO A 92 -5.08 9.95 15.45
CA PRO A 92 -6.29 9.14 15.36
C PRO A 92 -6.01 7.74 14.84
N GLN A 93 -5.09 7.61 13.89
CA GLN A 93 -4.72 6.33 13.29
C GLN A 93 -3.97 5.43 14.26
N ILE A 94 -3.10 6.03 15.08
CA ILE A 94 -2.36 5.32 16.14
C ILE A 94 -3.36 4.76 17.16
N PHE A 95 -4.30 5.60 17.62
CA PHE A 95 -5.32 5.18 18.57
C PHE A 95 -6.23 4.09 17.98
N THR A 96 -6.72 4.25 16.74
CA THR A 96 -7.52 3.21 16.07
C THR A 96 -6.74 1.93 15.90
N GLY A 97 -5.45 2.00 15.57
CA GLY A 97 -4.60 0.82 15.43
C GLY A 97 -4.46 0.05 16.74
N ILE A 98 -4.18 0.75 17.85
CA ILE A 98 -4.05 0.12 19.17
C ILE A 98 -5.38 -0.48 19.61
N VAL A 99 -6.46 0.31 19.61
CA VAL A 99 -7.78 -0.15 20.05
C VAL A 99 -8.31 -1.25 19.13
N GLY A 100 -8.10 -1.12 17.82
CA GLY A 100 -8.50 -2.11 16.83
C GLY A 100 -7.80 -3.45 17.04
N ASN A 101 -6.50 -3.47 17.35
CA ASN A 101 -5.77 -4.70 17.66
C ASN A 101 -6.23 -5.34 18.99
N VAL A 102 -6.46 -4.55 20.03
CA VAL A 102 -7.01 -5.06 21.31
C VAL A 102 -8.39 -5.65 21.10
N LEU A 103 -9.26 -4.96 20.36
CA LEU A 103 -10.60 -5.44 20.04
C LEU A 103 -10.53 -6.70 19.16
N ASN A 104 -9.63 -6.76 18.18
CA ASN A 104 -9.41 -7.93 17.35
C ASN A 104 -8.99 -9.15 18.20
N ALA A 105 -8.05 -8.97 19.13
CA ALA A 105 -7.61 -10.02 20.03
C ALA A 105 -8.75 -10.52 20.92
N LEU A 106 -9.56 -9.61 21.46
CA LEU A 106 -10.73 -9.94 22.28
C LEU A 106 -11.80 -10.70 21.48
N ILE A 107 -12.16 -10.23 20.29
CA ILE A 107 -13.15 -10.89 19.44
C ILE A 107 -12.64 -12.27 19.00
N ASN A 108 -11.36 -12.39 18.62
CA ASN A 108 -10.76 -13.68 18.31
C ASN A 108 -10.82 -14.62 19.51
N TYR A 109 -10.50 -14.16 20.72
CA TYR A 109 -10.58 -15.00 21.92
C TYR A 109 -12.00 -15.52 22.14
N ILE A 110 -13.01 -14.66 22.04
CA ILE A 110 -14.42 -15.04 22.20
C ILE A 110 -14.84 -16.03 21.10
N PHE A 111 -14.52 -15.75 19.84
CA PHE A 111 -14.99 -16.56 18.72
C PHE A 111 -14.29 -17.91 18.65
N LEU A 112 -13.01 -17.99 19.04
CA LEU A 112 -12.23 -19.23 19.02
C LEU A 112 -12.43 -20.08 20.26
N PHE A 113 -12.41 -19.51 21.47
CA PHE A 113 -12.40 -20.29 22.71
C PHE A 113 -13.76 -20.38 23.39
N VAL A 114 -14.62 -19.37 23.26
CA VAL A 114 -15.93 -19.35 23.93
C VAL A 114 -17.02 -19.91 23.02
N LEU A 115 -16.97 -19.55 21.73
CA LEU A 115 -17.98 -19.97 20.73
C LEU A 115 -17.52 -21.12 19.84
N ASP A 116 -16.25 -21.52 19.93
CA ASP A 116 -15.66 -22.66 19.20
C ASP A 116 -15.89 -22.63 17.68
N LEU A 117 -15.83 -21.42 17.08
CA LEU A 117 -16.12 -21.18 15.66
C LEU A 117 -14.93 -21.47 14.74
N GLY A 118 -13.78 -21.86 15.29
CA GLY A 118 -12.56 -22.17 14.55
C GLY A 118 -12.18 -21.10 13.49
N VAL A 119 -11.85 -21.57 12.28
CA VAL A 119 -11.40 -20.71 11.16
C VAL A 119 -12.45 -19.67 10.77
N VAL A 120 -13.74 -20.01 10.83
CA VAL A 120 -14.87 -19.09 10.55
C VAL A 120 -14.85 -17.93 11.55
N GLY A 121 -14.64 -18.24 12.82
CA GLY A 121 -14.51 -17.25 13.89
C GLY A 121 -13.36 -16.28 13.64
N SER A 122 -12.18 -16.79 13.28
CA SER A 122 -11.02 -15.94 12.98
C SER A 122 -11.25 -15.00 11.78
N ALA A 123 -11.85 -15.51 10.70
CA ALA A 123 -12.19 -14.70 9.54
C ALA A 123 -13.20 -13.59 9.89
N ALA A 124 -14.25 -13.93 10.64
CA ALA A 124 -15.29 -13.00 11.06
C ALA A 124 -14.74 -11.93 12.01
N ALA A 125 -13.87 -12.30 12.96
CA ALA A 125 -13.22 -11.37 13.89
C ALA A 125 -12.40 -10.31 13.12
N ASN A 126 -11.63 -10.76 12.12
CA ASN A 126 -10.87 -9.88 11.24
C ASN A 126 -11.78 -8.98 10.40
N ALA A 127 -12.86 -9.50 9.82
CA ALA A 127 -13.82 -8.71 9.07
C ALA A 127 -14.45 -7.60 9.93
N ILE A 128 -14.94 -7.93 11.13
CA ILE A 128 -15.52 -6.98 12.09
C ILE A 128 -14.52 -5.88 12.45
N THR A 129 -13.24 -6.25 12.65
CA THR A 129 -12.18 -5.30 12.97
C THR A 129 -11.96 -4.27 11.85
N GLN A 130 -11.99 -4.69 10.58
CA GLN A 130 -11.84 -3.77 9.44
C GLN A 130 -13.00 -2.76 9.37
N TYR A 131 -14.24 -3.20 9.60
CA TYR A 131 -15.38 -2.29 9.71
C TYR A 131 -15.24 -1.33 10.88
N TRP A 132 -14.84 -1.82 12.05
CA TRP A 132 -14.61 -0.99 13.23
C TRP A 132 -13.57 0.11 12.95
N LEU A 133 -12.42 -0.25 12.37
CA LEU A 133 -11.37 0.70 12.01
C LEU A 133 -11.88 1.78 11.06
N ALA A 134 -12.62 1.39 10.02
CA ALA A 134 -13.18 2.31 9.03
C ALA A 134 -14.24 3.24 9.63
N LEU A 135 -15.13 2.71 10.47
CA LEU A 135 -16.21 3.47 11.11
C LEU A 135 -15.70 4.43 12.17
N PHE A 136 -14.75 4.00 13.00
CA PHE A 136 -14.18 4.85 14.03
C PHE A 136 -13.47 6.06 13.41
N LEU A 137 -12.61 5.81 12.42
CA LEU A 137 -11.84 6.89 11.79
C LEU A 137 -12.78 7.87 11.07
N PHE A 138 -13.85 7.37 10.45
CA PHE A 138 -14.89 8.18 9.83
C PHE A 138 -15.63 9.04 10.87
N ALA A 139 -16.07 8.43 11.98
CA ALA A 139 -16.72 9.13 13.08
C ALA A 139 -15.82 10.21 13.69
N TYR A 140 -14.51 9.93 13.82
CA TYR A 140 -13.53 10.91 14.30
C TYR A 140 -13.42 12.12 13.36
N ILE A 141 -13.34 11.90 12.05
CA ILE A 141 -13.30 12.97 11.03
C ILE A 141 -14.55 13.86 11.10
N LEU A 142 -15.72 13.27 11.35
CA LEU A 142 -16.97 14.00 11.52
C LEU A 142 -17.00 14.79 12.83
N TYR A 143 -16.71 14.13 13.95
CA TYR A 143 -16.77 14.71 15.30
C TYR A 143 -15.82 15.91 15.45
N LYS A 144 -14.59 15.80 14.95
CA LYS A 144 -13.61 16.90 14.98
C LYS A 144 -13.83 17.94 13.88
N GLY A 145 -14.76 17.71 12.94
CA GLY A 145 -15.03 18.64 11.85
C GLY A 145 -13.84 18.84 10.89
N LEU A 146 -12.92 17.88 10.80
CA LEU A 146 -11.70 18.00 9.97
C LEU A 146 -12.00 18.12 8.47
N HIS A 147 -13.16 17.62 8.06
CA HIS A 147 -13.65 17.71 6.70
C HIS A 147 -14.18 19.10 6.32
N LYS A 148 -14.51 19.98 7.28
CA LYS A 148 -15.21 21.26 7.01
C LYS A 148 -14.47 22.19 6.06
N SER A 149 -13.13 22.24 6.14
CA SER A 149 -12.30 23.11 5.29
C SER A 149 -11.99 22.50 3.92
N THR A 150 -12.11 21.18 3.77
CA THR A 150 -11.62 20.45 2.59
C THR A 150 -12.73 19.76 1.79
N TRP A 151 -13.90 19.53 2.38
CA TRP A 151 -15.02 18.84 1.77
C TRP A 151 -16.28 19.70 1.82
N ALA A 152 -16.69 20.23 0.66
CA ALA A 152 -17.89 21.05 0.52
C ALA A 152 -19.16 20.26 0.18
N GLY A 153 -19.11 18.92 0.20
CA GLY A 153 -20.18 18.05 -0.27
C GLY A 153 -19.81 17.31 -1.56
N TRP A 154 -20.66 16.37 -1.98
CA TRP A 154 -20.46 15.62 -3.22
C TRP A 154 -20.54 16.56 -4.44
N SER A 155 -19.56 16.45 -5.33
CA SER A 155 -19.49 17.22 -6.57
C SER A 155 -19.32 16.31 -7.77
N VAL A 156 -19.96 16.65 -8.90
CA VAL A 156 -19.83 15.93 -10.18
C VAL A 156 -18.39 15.95 -10.70
N GLU A 157 -17.57 16.89 -10.24
CA GLU A 157 -16.14 16.97 -10.58
C GLU A 157 -15.33 15.75 -10.11
N CYS A 158 -15.85 14.96 -9.16
CA CYS A 158 -15.21 13.71 -8.74
C CYS A 158 -15.16 12.67 -9.89
N LEU A 159 -16.03 12.80 -10.88
CA LEU A 159 -16.06 11.93 -12.06
C LEU A 159 -15.04 12.37 -13.13
N GLN A 160 -14.49 13.59 -13.06
CA GLN A 160 -13.48 14.08 -14.00
C GLN A 160 -12.08 13.52 -13.69
N GLU A 161 -11.14 13.62 -14.64
CA GLU A 161 -9.70 13.33 -14.44
C GLU A 161 -9.32 11.93 -13.92
N TRP A 162 -10.17 10.91 -14.09
CA TRP A 162 -9.82 9.53 -13.67
C TRP A 162 -8.53 9.02 -14.34
N GLY A 163 -8.23 9.46 -15.56
CA GLY A 163 -6.99 9.08 -16.25
C GLY A 163 -5.73 9.51 -15.50
N SER A 164 -5.68 10.76 -15.02
CA SER A 164 -4.56 11.27 -14.21
C SER A 164 -4.41 10.47 -12.92
N PHE A 165 -5.53 10.20 -12.25
CA PHE A 165 -5.58 9.38 -11.04
C PHE A 165 -5.03 7.97 -11.31
N VAL A 166 -5.57 7.26 -12.29
CA VAL A 166 -5.21 5.86 -12.61
C VAL A 166 -3.76 5.77 -13.09
N SER A 167 -3.28 6.74 -13.86
CA SER A 167 -1.89 6.79 -14.35
C SER A 167 -0.85 6.94 -13.25
N LEU A 168 -1.24 7.54 -12.11
CA LEU A 168 -0.40 7.62 -10.91
C LEU A 168 -0.60 6.42 -9.99
N ALA A 169 -1.82 5.91 -9.95
CA ALA A 169 -2.23 4.84 -9.06
C ALA A 169 -1.62 3.49 -9.49
N ILE A 170 -1.83 3.05 -10.74
CA ILE A 170 -1.40 1.72 -11.24
C ILE A 170 0.11 1.48 -11.04
N PRO A 171 1.01 2.41 -11.44
CA PRO A 171 2.44 2.21 -11.19
C PRO A 171 2.77 2.11 -9.71
N SER A 172 2.09 2.88 -8.86
CA SER A 172 2.30 2.81 -7.40
C SER A 172 1.87 1.46 -6.82
N MET A 173 0.81 0.85 -7.36
CA MET A 173 0.38 -0.51 -6.97
C MET A 173 1.42 -1.53 -7.40
N PHE A 174 1.83 -1.54 -8.67
CA PHE A 174 2.84 -2.48 -9.15
C PHE A 174 4.16 -2.35 -8.39
N MET A 175 4.60 -1.12 -8.08
CA MET A 175 5.82 -0.90 -7.31
C MET A 175 5.81 -1.63 -5.95
N THR A 176 4.65 -1.79 -5.31
CA THR A 176 4.54 -2.50 -4.02
C THR A 176 4.16 -3.97 -4.19
N CYS A 177 3.23 -4.29 -5.10
CA CYS A 177 2.78 -5.67 -5.33
C CYS A 177 3.90 -6.56 -5.90
N LEU A 178 4.72 -6.04 -6.82
CA LEU A 178 5.82 -6.80 -7.43
C LEU A 178 6.85 -7.24 -6.38
N GLU A 179 7.12 -6.40 -5.40
CA GLU A 179 8.01 -6.71 -4.28
C GLU A 179 7.40 -7.81 -3.39
N TRP A 180 6.13 -7.66 -3.01
CA TRP A 180 5.46 -8.60 -2.11
C TRP A 180 5.22 -9.98 -2.74
N TRP A 181 4.79 -10.01 -4.00
CA TRP A 181 4.57 -11.27 -4.71
C TRP A 181 5.85 -12.08 -4.88
N LEU A 182 7.02 -11.44 -4.95
CA LEU A 182 8.27 -12.18 -4.99
C LEU A 182 8.56 -12.96 -3.69
N PHE A 183 8.19 -12.42 -2.53
CA PHE A 183 8.34 -13.16 -1.27
C PHE A 183 7.42 -14.39 -1.22
N GLU A 184 6.20 -14.27 -1.76
CA GLU A 184 5.24 -15.38 -1.85
C GLU A 184 5.70 -16.46 -2.85
N ILE A 185 6.16 -16.03 -4.03
CA ILE A 185 6.75 -16.93 -5.03
C ILE A 185 7.99 -17.64 -4.45
N GLY A 186 8.83 -16.90 -3.71
CA GLY A 186 9.98 -17.47 -2.99
C GLY A 186 9.58 -18.56 -1.99
N GLY A 187 8.48 -18.37 -1.27
CA GLY A 187 7.89 -19.38 -0.39
C GLY A 187 7.48 -20.65 -1.15
N PHE A 188 6.77 -20.49 -2.27
CA PHE A 188 6.37 -21.62 -3.13
C PHE A 188 7.60 -22.40 -3.64
N LEU A 189 8.62 -21.70 -4.11
CA LEU A 189 9.86 -22.32 -4.61
C LEU A 189 10.64 -23.04 -3.51
N ALA A 190 10.69 -22.49 -2.30
CA ALA A 190 11.34 -23.13 -1.16
C ALA A 190 10.67 -24.47 -0.83
N GLY A 191 9.33 -24.53 -0.94
CA GLY A 191 8.55 -25.75 -0.80
C GLY A 191 8.85 -26.85 -1.82
N LEU A 192 9.36 -26.49 -3.01
CA LEU A 192 9.80 -27.48 -4.00
C LEU A 192 11.14 -28.15 -3.66
N ILE A 193 11.93 -27.55 -2.75
CA ILE A 193 13.24 -28.07 -2.37
C ILE A 193 13.13 -29.02 -1.18
N SER A 194 12.59 -28.53 -0.06
CA SER A 194 12.37 -29.36 1.14
C SER A 194 11.48 -28.64 2.16
N GLU A 195 10.93 -29.40 3.11
CA GLU A 195 10.18 -28.86 4.24
C GLU A 195 11.04 -27.92 5.10
N VAL A 196 12.34 -28.21 5.25
CA VAL A 196 13.27 -27.37 6.03
C VAL A 196 13.47 -26.01 5.35
N GLU A 197 13.63 -25.99 4.02
CA GLU A 197 13.79 -24.75 3.25
C GLU A 197 12.50 -23.91 3.29
N LEU A 198 11.33 -24.55 3.18
CA LEU A 198 10.03 -23.89 3.31
C LEU A 198 9.82 -23.27 4.70
N GLY A 199 10.06 -24.04 5.76
CA GLY A 199 9.95 -23.56 7.13
C GLY A 199 10.93 -22.43 7.44
N SER A 200 12.13 -22.50 6.85
CA SER A 200 13.14 -21.45 6.95
C SER A 200 12.70 -20.17 6.23
N GLN A 201 12.20 -20.29 4.99
CA GLN A 201 11.68 -19.16 4.23
C GLN A 201 10.50 -18.48 4.95
N SER A 202 9.55 -19.26 5.48
CA SER A 202 8.42 -18.73 6.25
C SER A 202 8.89 -17.98 7.50
N THR A 203 9.89 -18.51 8.20
CA THR A 203 10.46 -17.85 9.39
C THR A 203 11.16 -16.54 9.02
N VAL A 204 11.98 -16.55 7.96
CA VAL A 204 12.65 -15.32 7.48
C VAL A 204 11.64 -14.29 6.99
N ASN A 205 10.59 -14.70 6.27
CA ASN A 205 9.50 -13.81 5.88
C ASN A 205 8.78 -13.19 7.10
N GLY A 206 8.57 -13.95 8.17
CA GLY A 206 8.02 -13.44 9.43
C GLY A 206 8.92 -12.36 10.07
N ILE A 207 10.23 -12.61 10.14
CA ILE A 207 11.22 -11.64 10.62
C ILE A 207 11.25 -10.40 9.70
N ALA A 208 11.15 -10.59 8.39
CA ALA A 208 11.11 -9.53 7.40
C ALA A 208 9.87 -8.65 7.57
N GLY A 209 8.70 -9.26 7.79
CA GLY A 209 7.44 -8.53 8.04
C GLY A 209 7.54 -7.60 9.25
N ILE A 210 8.12 -8.07 10.37
CA ILE A 210 8.33 -7.24 11.57
C ILE A 210 9.32 -6.10 11.27
N SER A 211 10.41 -6.42 10.57
CA SER A 211 11.48 -5.46 10.27
C SER A 211 11.03 -4.37 9.28
N TYR A 212 10.12 -4.71 8.35
CA TYR A 212 9.63 -3.84 7.29
C TYR A 212 8.69 -2.73 7.76
N VAL A 213 8.08 -2.86 8.94
CA VAL A 213 7.16 -1.84 9.49
C VAL A 213 7.87 -0.49 9.70
N PHE A 214 9.14 -0.52 10.14
CA PHE A 214 9.95 0.67 10.35
C PHE A 214 10.19 1.46 9.05
N PRO A 215 10.82 0.87 8.00
CA PRO A 215 11.04 1.58 6.76
C PRO A 215 9.75 1.95 6.03
N TYR A 216 8.70 1.14 6.11
CA TYR A 216 7.39 1.50 5.58
C TYR A 216 6.87 2.81 6.17
N GLY A 217 6.97 2.97 7.49
CA GLY A 217 6.62 4.21 8.19
C GLY A 217 7.43 5.42 7.69
N PHE A 218 8.75 5.27 7.55
CA PHE A 218 9.60 6.33 6.99
C PHE A 218 9.27 6.64 5.53
N GLY A 219 8.95 5.64 4.71
CA GLY A 219 8.51 5.83 3.32
C GLY A 219 7.22 6.63 3.20
N VAL A 220 6.23 6.35 4.07
CA VAL A 220 4.99 7.14 4.16
C VAL A 220 5.30 8.56 4.61
N ALA A 221 6.09 8.74 5.68
CA ALA A 221 6.45 10.06 6.19
C ALA A 221 7.22 10.90 5.16
N ALA A 222 8.14 10.29 4.42
CA ALA A 222 8.89 10.92 3.35
C ALA A 222 7.95 11.35 2.21
N SER A 223 7.01 10.49 1.82
CA SER A 223 5.99 10.82 0.81
C SER A 223 5.15 12.01 1.23
N VAL A 224 4.68 12.04 2.49
CA VAL A 224 3.89 13.16 3.04
C VAL A 224 4.66 14.48 2.99
N ARG A 225 5.84 14.50 3.61
CA ARG A 225 6.62 15.73 3.79
C ARG A 225 7.08 16.29 2.47
N VAL A 226 7.59 15.45 1.57
CA VAL A 226 8.02 15.86 0.23
C VAL A 226 6.83 16.28 -0.62
N GLY A 227 5.75 15.50 -0.63
CA GLY A 227 4.55 15.81 -1.42
C GLY A 227 3.90 17.13 -1.03
N ASN A 228 3.74 17.39 0.28
CA ASN A 228 3.18 18.64 0.79
C ASN A 228 4.08 19.84 0.50
N ALA A 229 5.40 19.71 0.72
CA ALA A 229 6.34 20.80 0.44
C ALA A 229 6.40 21.16 -1.05
N LEU A 230 6.42 20.16 -1.94
CA LEU A 230 6.34 20.39 -3.39
C LEU A 230 5.02 21.04 -3.80
N GLY A 231 3.90 20.61 -3.21
CA GLY A 231 2.59 21.24 -3.41
C GLY A 231 2.56 22.72 -3.00
N ALA A 232 3.24 23.06 -1.90
CA ALA A 232 3.39 24.43 -1.41
C ALA A 232 4.33 25.30 -2.27
N GLY A 233 5.03 24.71 -3.25
CA GLY A 233 6.06 25.41 -4.03
C GLY A 233 7.41 25.53 -3.31
N ASP A 234 7.58 24.93 -2.14
CA ASP A 234 8.80 25.00 -1.34
C ASP A 234 9.76 23.85 -1.69
N ALA A 235 10.51 24.06 -2.77
CA ALA A 235 11.53 23.12 -3.24
C ALA A 235 12.64 22.88 -2.20
N LYS A 236 13.00 23.90 -1.40
CA LYS A 236 14.06 23.79 -0.38
C LYS A 236 13.62 22.88 0.76
N GLN A 237 12.40 23.06 1.25
CA GLN A 237 11.84 22.21 2.29
C GLN A 237 11.62 20.78 1.80
N ALA A 238 11.21 20.58 0.53
CA ALA A 238 11.08 19.26 -0.06
C ALA A 238 12.43 18.52 -0.09
N HIS A 239 13.48 19.21 -0.54
CA HIS A 239 14.84 18.66 -0.57
C HIS A 239 15.37 18.36 0.83
N LEU A 240 15.20 19.27 1.80
CA LEU A 240 15.59 19.04 3.19
C LEU A 240 14.86 17.84 3.80
N SER A 241 13.54 17.76 3.61
CA SER A 241 12.73 16.63 4.10
C SER A 241 13.20 15.30 3.53
N SER A 242 13.56 15.28 2.24
CA SER A 242 14.10 14.07 1.60
C SER A 242 15.41 13.61 2.25
N LYS A 243 16.34 14.54 2.54
CA LYS A 243 17.63 14.24 3.17
C LYS A 243 17.46 13.70 4.58
N VAL A 244 16.63 14.37 5.39
CA VAL A 244 16.37 13.96 6.78
C VAL A 244 15.74 12.57 6.81
N CYS A 245 14.75 12.29 5.96
CA CYS A 245 14.12 10.98 5.88
C CYS A 245 15.11 9.87 5.49
N ILE A 246 16.00 10.11 4.52
CA ILE A 246 17.04 9.12 4.13
C ILE A 246 17.98 8.85 5.31
N ILE A 247 18.47 9.90 5.99
CA ILE A 247 19.39 9.74 7.13
C ILE A 247 18.71 8.94 8.26
N CYS A 248 17.49 9.32 8.66
CA CYS A 248 16.76 8.60 9.71
C CYS A 248 16.51 7.14 9.35
N THR A 249 16.21 6.87 8.06
CA THR A 249 15.97 5.50 7.57
C THR A 249 17.25 4.67 7.58
N VAL A 250 18.37 5.22 7.13
CA VAL A 250 19.66 4.50 7.12
C VAL A 250 20.11 4.20 8.56
N VAL A 251 20.00 5.16 9.47
CA VAL A 251 20.33 4.96 10.89
C VAL A 251 19.45 3.87 11.50
N THR A 252 18.12 3.97 11.33
CA THR A 252 17.20 2.98 11.90
C THR A 252 17.37 1.60 11.26
N GLY A 253 17.50 1.55 9.93
CA GLY A 253 17.74 0.32 9.17
C GLY A 253 19.05 -0.35 9.58
N PHE A 254 20.09 0.43 9.87
CA PHE A 254 21.35 -0.10 10.40
C PHE A 254 21.18 -0.70 11.79
N CYS A 255 20.47 -0.02 12.70
CA CYS A 255 20.16 -0.56 14.02
C CYS A 255 19.35 -1.87 13.95
N VAL A 256 18.36 -1.95 13.07
CA VAL A 256 17.55 -3.15 12.86
C VAL A 256 18.41 -4.27 12.26
N ALA A 257 19.18 -4.00 11.21
CA ALA A 257 20.09 -4.96 10.60
C ALA A 257 21.13 -5.50 11.61
N LEU A 258 21.70 -4.63 12.45
CA LEU A 258 22.63 -5.01 13.49
C LEU A 258 21.97 -5.91 14.55
N THR A 259 20.75 -5.56 14.97
CA THR A 259 19.99 -6.36 15.94
C THR A 259 19.72 -7.76 15.39
N ILE A 260 19.32 -7.86 14.12
CA ILE A 260 19.09 -9.15 13.46
C ILE A 260 20.40 -9.94 13.31
N GLY A 261 21.49 -9.28 12.92
CA GLY A 261 22.80 -9.93 12.77
C GLY A 261 23.32 -10.51 14.09
N ILE A 262 23.19 -9.77 15.20
CA ILE A 262 23.60 -10.24 16.54
C ILE A 262 22.69 -11.35 17.05
N SER A 263 21.38 -11.25 16.80
CA SER A 263 20.39 -12.21 17.28
C SER A 263 20.15 -13.39 16.34
N LYS A 264 20.91 -13.54 15.25
CA LYS A 264 20.65 -14.49 14.15
C LYS A 264 20.48 -15.95 14.62
N ASP A 265 21.16 -16.36 15.69
CA ASP A 265 21.14 -17.74 16.21
C ASP A 265 19.97 -17.99 17.19
N VAL A 266 19.31 -16.92 17.65
CA VAL A 266 18.30 -16.94 18.73
C VAL A 266 16.93 -16.49 18.22
N ILE A 267 16.86 -15.53 17.31
CA ILE A 267 15.60 -14.90 16.87
C ILE A 267 14.59 -15.89 16.28
N SER A 268 15.06 -16.96 15.65
CA SER A 268 14.22 -18.03 15.09
C SER A 268 13.47 -18.86 16.13
N LEU A 269 13.87 -18.81 17.41
CA LEU A 269 13.17 -19.50 18.52
C LEU A 269 11.74 -19.02 18.73
N VAL A 270 11.44 -17.78 18.35
CA VAL A 270 10.08 -17.21 18.46
C VAL A 270 9.12 -17.87 17.46
N PHE A 271 9.65 -18.42 16.37
CA PHE A 271 8.87 -18.98 15.26
C PHE A 271 8.86 -20.50 15.25
N THR A 272 9.96 -21.15 15.61
CA THR A 272 10.07 -22.61 15.53
C THR A 272 11.01 -23.20 16.57
N SER A 273 10.69 -24.41 17.01
CA SER A 273 11.54 -25.22 17.88
C SER A 273 12.46 -26.18 17.10
N ASP A 274 12.26 -26.34 15.79
CA ASP A 274 13.04 -27.26 14.96
C ASP A 274 14.48 -26.76 14.78
N GLN A 275 15.45 -27.57 15.19
CA GLN A 275 16.87 -27.19 15.16
C GLN A 275 17.44 -27.06 13.73
N GLN A 276 16.95 -27.85 12.77
CA GLN A 276 17.39 -27.80 11.37
C GLN A 276 16.94 -26.49 10.73
N ILE A 277 15.66 -26.12 10.90
CA ILE A 277 15.11 -24.86 10.41
C ILE A 277 15.87 -23.68 11.05
N ARG A 278 16.10 -23.72 12.37
CA ARG A 278 16.80 -22.64 13.07
C ARG A 278 18.22 -22.41 12.55
N ARG A 279 18.98 -23.47 12.34
CA ARG A 279 20.34 -23.39 11.78
C ARG A 279 20.30 -22.76 10.39
N ARG A 280 19.34 -23.19 9.57
CA ARG A 280 19.21 -22.70 8.20
C ARG A 280 18.78 -21.23 8.14
N VAL A 281 17.85 -20.82 9.00
CA VAL A 281 17.47 -19.41 9.18
C VAL A 281 18.68 -18.57 9.58
N ALA A 282 19.50 -19.02 10.54
CA ALA A 282 20.67 -18.28 10.99
C ALA A 282 21.69 -18.02 9.86
N GLU A 283 21.86 -18.96 8.93
CA GLU A 283 22.70 -18.78 7.73
C GLU A 283 22.12 -17.71 6.78
N VAL A 284 20.81 -17.75 6.54
CA VAL A 284 20.12 -16.80 5.66
C VAL A 284 20.09 -15.39 6.27
N LEU A 285 19.96 -15.28 7.58
CA LEU A 285 19.91 -13.99 8.27
C LEU A 285 21.19 -13.15 8.09
N VAL A 286 22.32 -13.80 7.81
CA VAL A 286 23.57 -13.11 7.44
C VAL A 286 23.41 -12.31 6.15
N LEU A 287 22.67 -12.83 5.17
CA LEU A 287 22.31 -12.12 3.93
C LEU A 287 21.13 -11.17 4.12
N PHE A 288 20.18 -11.55 4.98
CA PHE A 288 19.01 -10.74 5.27
C PHE A 288 19.36 -9.41 5.95
N ALA A 289 20.33 -9.39 6.87
CA ALA A 289 20.72 -8.16 7.56
C ALA A 289 21.14 -7.02 6.62
N PRO A 290 22.10 -7.19 5.68
CA PRO A 290 22.41 -6.16 4.70
C PRO A 290 21.25 -5.93 3.71
N PHE A 291 20.47 -6.97 3.36
CA PHE A 291 19.27 -6.80 2.53
C PHE A 291 18.29 -5.81 3.17
N ASN A 292 17.98 -5.97 4.46
CA ASN A 292 17.05 -5.12 5.20
C ASN A 292 17.51 -3.66 5.24
N LEU A 293 18.82 -3.39 5.31
CA LEU A 293 19.33 -2.02 5.27
C LEU A 293 19.08 -1.35 3.90
N PHE A 294 19.37 -2.07 2.82
CA PHE A 294 19.14 -1.55 1.47
C PHE A 294 17.65 -1.45 1.18
N ASP A 295 16.86 -2.46 1.56
CA ASP A 295 15.41 -2.46 1.42
C ASP A 295 14.76 -1.30 2.18
N ALA A 296 15.21 -1.03 3.41
CA ALA A 296 14.76 0.12 4.16
C ALA A 296 15.02 1.43 3.40
N THR A 297 16.23 1.58 2.85
CA THR A 297 16.63 2.76 2.07
C THR A 297 15.83 2.88 0.77
N ALA A 298 15.59 1.76 0.06
CA ALA A 298 14.77 1.68 -1.14
C ALA A 298 13.32 2.08 -0.85
N CYS A 299 12.76 1.67 0.30
CA CYS A 299 11.42 2.03 0.73
C CYS A 299 11.29 3.54 0.99
N ALA A 300 12.23 4.14 1.72
CA ALA A 300 12.22 5.59 1.97
C ALA A 300 12.41 6.42 0.69
N THR A 301 13.37 6.04 -0.15
CA THR A 301 13.61 6.70 -1.44
C THR A 301 12.44 6.50 -2.42
N GLY A 302 11.81 5.33 -2.44
CA GLY A 302 10.56 5.06 -3.14
C GLY A 302 9.40 5.95 -2.63
N GLY A 303 9.33 6.20 -1.33
CA GLY A 303 8.41 7.17 -0.72
C GLY A 303 8.63 8.61 -1.20
N ILE A 304 9.89 9.04 -1.31
CA ILE A 304 10.29 10.36 -1.86
C ILE A 304 9.86 10.47 -3.33
N LEU A 305 10.17 9.45 -4.15
CA LEU A 305 9.79 9.43 -5.57
C LEU A 305 8.26 9.43 -5.75
N LYS A 306 7.53 8.72 -4.90
CA LYS A 306 6.05 8.80 -4.84
C LYS A 306 5.62 10.23 -4.52
N GLY A 307 6.15 10.87 -3.47
CA GLY A 307 5.83 12.26 -3.11
C GLY A 307 6.11 13.27 -4.24
N ALA A 308 7.17 13.05 -5.02
CA ALA A 308 7.53 13.85 -6.19
C ALA A 308 6.75 13.49 -7.48
N ALA A 309 5.79 12.56 -7.40
CA ALA A 309 5.00 12.03 -8.52
C ALA A 309 5.85 11.36 -9.64
N LYS A 310 7.01 10.79 -9.28
CA LYS A 310 7.91 10.08 -10.20
C LYS A 310 7.80 8.55 -10.10
N GLN A 311 6.68 8.03 -9.58
CA GLN A 311 6.49 6.58 -9.35
C GLN A 311 6.52 5.70 -10.62
N LYS A 312 6.30 6.26 -11.82
CA LYS A 312 6.40 5.48 -13.07
C LYS A 312 7.82 4.95 -13.28
N ILE A 313 8.81 5.80 -13.08
CA ILE A 313 10.23 5.45 -13.19
C ILE A 313 10.58 4.43 -12.11
N ALA A 314 10.10 4.65 -10.88
CA ALA A 314 10.31 3.74 -9.77
C ALA A 314 9.70 2.35 -10.04
N ALA A 315 8.47 2.27 -10.53
CA ALA A 315 7.78 1.01 -10.83
C ALA A 315 8.47 0.21 -11.94
N VAL A 316 8.93 0.87 -13.01
CA VAL A 316 9.70 0.21 -14.08
C VAL A 316 11.02 -0.32 -13.54
N CYS A 317 11.73 0.45 -12.71
CA CYS A 317 12.96 0.00 -12.07
C CYS A 317 12.72 -1.19 -11.15
N SER A 318 11.67 -1.18 -10.33
CA SER A 318 11.30 -2.32 -9.48
C SER A 318 10.98 -3.55 -10.34
N LEU A 319 10.19 -3.41 -11.41
CA LEU A 319 9.88 -4.54 -12.31
C LEU A 319 11.15 -5.14 -12.92
N VAL A 320 12.03 -4.30 -13.51
CA VAL A 320 13.26 -4.78 -14.15
C VAL A 320 14.23 -5.34 -13.12
N GLY A 321 14.42 -4.66 -11.99
CA GLY A 321 15.31 -5.10 -10.92
C GLY A 321 14.88 -6.45 -10.38
N TYR A 322 13.65 -6.55 -9.91
CA TYR A 322 13.16 -7.74 -9.23
C TYR A 322 12.95 -8.93 -10.18
N TYR A 323 12.29 -8.71 -11.33
CA TYR A 323 11.89 -9.83 -12.20
C TYR A 323 12.87 -10.13 -13.34
N CYS A 324 13.63 -9.14 -13.82
CA CYS A 324 14.59 -9.38 -14.91
C CYS A 324 16.02 -9.63 -14.42
N LEU A 325 16.37 -9.20 -13.20
CA LEU A 325 17.72 -9.38 -12.64
C LEU A 325 17.71 -10.26 -11.38
N GLY A 326 17.07 -9.79 -10.31
CA GLY A 326 17.12 -10.43 -8.99
C GLY A 326 16.58 -11.84 -8.99
N TYR A 327 15.40 -12.04 -9.59
CA TYR A 327 14.73 -13.33 -9.61
C TYR A 327 15.44 -14.37 -10.50
N PRO A 328 15.85 -14.07 -11.76
CA PRO A 328 16.65 -15.02 -12.55
C PRO A 328 17.97 -15.41 -11.88
N ILE A 329 18.68 -14.46 -11.26
CA ILE A 329 19.91 -14.73 -10.50
C ILE A 329 19.59 -15.61 -9.29
N GLY A 330 18.57 -15.24 -8.51
CA GLY A 330 18.14 -15.96 -7.32
C GLY A 330 17.73 -17.40 -7.62
N MET A 331 16.92 -17.60 -8.67
CA MET A 331 16.50 -18.92 -9.16
C MET A 331 17.69 -19.78 -9.61
N SER A 332 18.61 -19.20 -10.36
CA SER A 332 19.80 -19.92 -10.84
C SER A 332 20.68 -20.36 -9.66
N LEU A 333 20.87 -19.50 -8.66
CA LEU A 333 21.63 -19.84 -7.46
C LEU A 333 20.89 -20.85 -6.57
N MET A 334 19.57 -20.71 -6.46
CA MET A 334 18.72 -21.58 -5.65
C MET A 334 18.73 -23.03 -6.15
N PHE A 335 18.52 -23.23 -7.46
CA PHE A 335 18.40 -24.56 -8.06
C PHE A 335 19.68 -25.04 -8.74
N ALA A 336 20.27 -24.26 -9.66
CA ALA A 336 21.41 -24.75 -10.44
C ALA A 336 22.70 -24.84 -9.60
N ALA A 337 22.91 -23.89 -8.67
CA ALA A 337 24.04 -23.92 -7.74
C ALA A 337 23.72 -24.65 -6.42
N ASN A 338 22.50 -25.20 -6.26
CA ASN A 338 22.03 -25.89 -5.06
C ASN A 338 22.23 -25.10 -3.74
N LEU A 339 22.12 -23.76 -3.79
CA LEU A 339 22.25 -22.91 -2.59
C LEU A 339 20.93 -22.77 -1.81
N GLY A 340 19.83 -23.35 -2.29
CA GLY A 340 18.51 -23.23 -1.68
C GLY A 340 18.08 -21.78 -1.52
N ILE A 341 17.39 -21.46 -0.44
CA ILE A 341 16.91 -20.10 -0.14
C ILE A 341 18.05 -19.08 0.01
N THR A 342 19.27 -19.49 0.37
CA THR A 342 20.45 -18.60 0.35
C THR A 342 20.67 -18.03 -1.05
N GLY A 343 20.48 -18.84 -2.10
CA GLY A 343 20.57 -18.39 -3.48
C GLY A 343 19.51 -17.34 -3.81
N LEU A 344 18.27 -17.58 -3.41
CA LEU A 344 17.15 -16.63 -3.57
C LEU A 344 17.46 -15.29 -2.89
N TRP A 345 17.84 -15.30 -1.61
CA TRP A 345 18.16 -14.09 -0.84
C TRP A 345 19.38 -13.35 -1.37
N THR A 346 20.34 -14.06 -1.97
CA THR A 346 21.47 -13.44 -2.67
C THR A 346 20.99 -12.64 -3.88
N GLY A 347 20.11 -13.21 -4.70
CA GLY A 347 19.50 -12.52 -5.84
C GLY A 347 18.68 -11.29 -5.43
N LEU A 348 17.89 -11.41 -4.36
CA LEU A 348 17.12 -10.30 -3.78
C LEU A 348 18.04 -9.18 -3.25
N LEU A 349 19.14 -9.53 -2.57
CA LEU A 349 20.15 -8.58 -2.08
C LEU A 349 20.77 -7.77 -3.23
N ILE A 350 21.19 -8.44 -4.30
CA ILE A 350 21.78 -7.77 -5.48
C ILE A 350 20.77 -6.80 -6.09
N CYS A 351 19.52 -7.25 -6.27
CA CYS A 351 18.46 -6.42 -6.83
C CYS A 351 18.19 -5.17 -5.98
N VAL A 352 17.95 -5.34 -4.69
CA VAL A 352 17.60 -4.21 -3.81
C VAL A 352 18.75 -3.22 -3.67
N PHE A 353 19.99 -3.70 -3.70
CA PHE A 353 21.18 -2.86 -3.75
C PHE A 353 21.19 -1.97 -5.02
N LEU A 354 21.00 -2.57 -6.19
CA LEU A 354 20.93 -1.85 -7.46
C LEU A 354 19.78 -0.84 -7.50
N GLN A 355 18.59 -1.24 -7.02
CA GLN A 355 17.42 -0.38 -6.92
C GLN A 355 17.67 0.81 -5.99
N THR A 356 18.30 0.58 -4.84
CA THR A 356 18.68 1.65 -3.90
C THR A 356 19.63 2.66 -4.54
N CYS A 357 20.67 2.17 -5.23
CA CYS A 357 21.61 3.02 -5.95
C CYS A 357 20.93 3.86 -7.03
N PHE A 358 20.00 3.25 -7.77
CA PHE A 358 19.24 3.93 -8.83
C PHE A 358 18.30 5.01 -8.26
N PHE A 359 17.52 4.69 -7.22
CA PHE A 359 16.62 5.66 -6.59
C PHE A 359 17.39 6.82 -5.96
N LEU A 360 18.50 6.57 -5.27
CA LEU A 360 19.37 7.62 -4.75
C LEU A 360 19.91 8.50 -5.88
N THR A 361 20.36 7.91 -6.99
CA THR A 361 20.85 8.67 -8.15
C THR A 361 19.77 9.58 -8.73
N ILE A 362 18.53 9.11 -8.85
CA ILE A 362 17.41 9.95 -9.31
C ILE A 362 17.18 11.11 -8.35
N ILE A 363 17.14 10.85 -7.04
CA ILE A 363 16.89 11.88 -6.03
C ILE A 363 18.00 12.93 -6.02
N LEU A 364 19.26 12.51 -6.14
CA LEU A 364 20.41 13.41 -6.19
C LEU A 364 20.41 14.28 -7.46
N LYS A 365 19.90 13.77 -8.58
CA LYS A 365 19.78 14.50 -9.85
C LYS A 365 18.44 15.21 -10.03
N LEU A 366 17.53 15.10 -9.06
CA LEU A 366 16.19 15.67 -9.19
C LEU A 366 16.26 17.19 -9.09
N ASP A 367 15.76 17.87 -10.11
CA ASP A 367 15.50 19.31 -10.04
C ASP A 367 14.23 19.55 -9.19
N TRP A 368 14.47 19.94 -7.93
CA TRP A 368 13.41 20.20 -6.95
C TRP A 368 12.53 21.38 -7.33
N THR A 369 13.07 22.39 -8.02
CA THR A 369 12.30 23.56 -8.48
C THR A 369 11.33 23.15 -9.56
N LYS A 370 11.82 22.39 -10.57
CA LYS A 370 10.96 21.83 -11.60
C LYS A 370 9.90 20.89 -11.02
N ALA A 371 10.27 20.05 -10.06
CA ALA A 371 9.34 19.14 -9.40
C ALA A 371 8.23 19.89 -8.64
N ALA A 372 8.53 21.05 -8.03
CA ALA A 372 7.56 21.89 -7.35
C ALA A 372 6.60 22.57 -8.33
N ILE A 373 7.10 23.06 -9.47
CA ILE A 373 6.26 23.62 -10.55
C ILE A 373 5.29 22.54 -11.07
N GLU A 374 5.79 21.35 -11.40
CA GLU A 374 4.96 20.23 -11.84
C GLU A 374 3.90 19.86 -10.79
N ALA A 375 4.24 19.92 -9.49
CA ALA A 375 3.31 19.62 -8.40
C ALA A 375 2.20 20.67 -8.29
N ARG A 376 2.51 21.96 -8.41
CA ARG A 376 1.49 23.04 -8.40
C ARG A 376 0.55 22.97 -9.59
N VAL A 377 1.07 22.64 -10.78
CA VAL A 377 0.25 22.38 -11.97
C VAL A 377 -0.70 21.21 -11.73
N ARG A 378 -0.21 20.08 -11.19
CA ARG A 378 -1.06 18.94 -10.82
C ARG A 378 -2.11 19.31 -9.78
N ALA A 379 -1.76 20.16 -8.82
CA ALA A 379 -2.66 20.69 -7.80
C ALA A 379 -3.66 21.74 -8.31
N GLY A 380 -3.52 22.19 -9.57
CA GLY A 380 -4.47 23.08 -10.24
C GLY A 380 -4.24 24.56 -9.94
N VAL A 381 -3.09 24.88 -9.36
CA VAL A 381 -2.67 26.26 -9.15
C VAL A 381 -1.97 26.71 -10.43
N GLN A 382 -2.53 27.68 -11.15
CA GLN A 382 -1.88 28.28 -12.32
C GLN A 382 -0.63 29.04 -11.85
N THR A 383 0.53 28.70 -12.41
CA THR A 383 1.78 29.43 -12.15
C THR A 383 1.76 30.67 -13.05
N THR A 384 1.45 31.85 -12.52
CA THR A 384 1.72 33.09 -13.25
C THR A 384 3.24 33.20 -13.43
N GLU A 385 3.72 33.30 -14.67
CA GLU A 385 5.15 33.30 -15.02
C GLU A 385 5.97 34.46 -14.43
N GLU A 386 5.34 35.41 -13.71
CA GLU A 386 6.00 36.61 -13.20
C GLU A 386 6.88 36.41 -11.95
N SER A 387 6.84 35.26 -11.28
CA SER A 387 7.67 35.05 -10.07
C SER A 387 9.11 34.58 -10.34
N VAL A 388 9.57 34.60 -11.60
CA VAL A 388 10.94 34.18 -11.98
C VAL A 388 11.68 35.36 -12.63
N GLN A 389 11.85 36.44 -11.88
CA GLN A 389 12.99 37.35 -12.10
C GLN A 389 13.72 37.52 -10.76
N PRO A 390 15.04 37.25 -10.69
CA PRO A 390 15.82 37.69 -9.56
C PRO A 390 15.81 39.22 -9.57
N GLN A 391 15.29 39.83 -8.51
CA GLN A 391 15.48 41.26 -8.26
C GLN A 391 16.99 41.52 -8.13
N ALA A 392 17.62 41.89 -9.24
CA ALA A 392 18.91 42.53 -9.23
C ALA A 392 18.70 43.92 -8.64
N MET A 393 19.11 44.07 -7.39
CA MET A 393 19.14 45.33 -6.69
C MET A 393 20.24 46.19 -7.35
N GLU A 394 19.86 46.97 -8.38
CA GLU A 394 20.72 48.03 -8.90
C GLU A 394 20.81 49.13 -7.85
N MET A 395 21.94 49.17 -7.13
CA MET A 395 22.36 50.39 -6.45
C MET A 395 22.75 51.43 -7.50
N GLN A 396 21.80 52.29 -7.87
CA GLN A 396 22.11 53.59 -8.45
C GLN A 396 22.00 54.65 -7.36
N GLY A 397 23.15 55.22 -7.02
CA GLY A 397 23.24 56.41 -6.19
C GLY A 397 22.60 57.60 -6.88
N GLY A 398 21.72 58.28 -6.15
CA GLY A 398 21.09 59.52 -6.57
C GLY A 398 20.42 60.17 -5.37
N CYS A 399 21.11 61.12 -4.76
CA CYS A 399 20.60 61.98 -3.70
C CYS A 399 19.39 62.79 -4.21
N HIS A 400 18.22 62.71 -3.57
CA HIS A 400 17.27 63.83 -3.52
C HIS A 400 16.29 63.74 -2.34
N GLU A 401 15.82 64.93 -1.98
CA GLU A 401 15.32 65.41 -0.69
C GLU A 401 14.06 64.76 -0.12
N ILE A 402 13.98 64.90 1.20
CA ILE A 402 12.80 64.70 2.05
C ILE A 402 11.72 65.72 1.66
N THR A 403 10.51 65.27 1.39
CA THR A 403 9.30 66.10 1.59
C THR A 403 8.19 65.23 2.16
N LEU A 404 7.72 65.63 3.34
CA LEU A 404 6.55 65.10 4.02
C LEU A 404 5.31 65.64 3.31
N ASP A 405 4.38 64.76 2.94
CA ASP A 405 2.97 65.15 2.85
C ASP A 405 2.05 64.00 3.26
N ASN A 406 1.09 64.37 4.11
CA ASN A 406 0.09 63.53 4.74
C ASN A 406 -0.97 63.08 3.73
N HIS A 407 -1.32 61.80 3.75
CA HIS A 407 -2.68 61.35 3.45
C HIS A 407 -2.95 60.01 4.14
N GLU A 408 -3.66 60.08 5.27
CA GLU A 408 -4.43 58.98 5.82
C GLU A 408 -5.70 58.82 4.97
N GLU A 409 -5.92 57.64 4.39
CA GLU A 409 -7.21 56.95 4.21
C GLU A 409 -7.01 55.81 3.19
N GLY A 410 -7.22 54.55 3.61
CA GLY A 410 -7.27 53.42 2.68
C GLY A 410 -6.58 52.12 3.10
N HIS A 411 -6.48 51.78 4.39
CA HIS A 411 -5.82 50.54 4.81
C HIS A 411 -6.75 49.33 5.06
N ASN A 412 -8.07 49.49 4.92
CA ASN A 412 -9.02 48.39 5.14
C ASN A 412 -9.48 47.67 3.87
N SER A 413 -9.35 48.29 2.68
CA SER A 413 -9.81 47.67 1.42
C SER A 413 -8.77 46.70 0.82
N GLU A 414 -7.47 46.93 1.00
CA GLU A 414 -6.44 46.01 0.50
C GLU A 414 -6.37 44.70 1.31
N LEU A 415 -6.69 44.74 2.61
CA LEU A 415 -6.70 43.54 3.45
C LEU A 415 -7.91 42.64 3.16
N GLU A 416 -9.07 43.21 2.79
CA GLU A 416 -10.22 42.44 2.30
C GLU A 416 -9.98 41.88 0.89
N VAL A 417 -9.35 42.63 -0.02
CA VAL A 417 -9.01 42.15 -1.37
C VAL A 417 -7.93 41.06 -1.35
N LEU A 418 -7.01 41.08 -0.38
CA LEU A 418 -6.03 40.01 -0.17
C LEU A 418 -6.64 38.74 0.45
N LEU A 419 -7.75 38.85 1.19
CA LEU A 419 -8.47 37.72 1.75
C LEU A 419 -9.46 37.09 0.75
N GLU A 420 -10.03 37.86 -0.19
CA GLU A 420 -10.92 37.32 -1.23
C GLU A 420 -10.17 36.59 -2.36
N ARG A 421 -8.90 36.94 -2.61
CA ARG A 421 -8.07 36.30 -3.66
C ARG A 421 -7.59 34.88 -3.31
N ASP A 422 -7.73 34.43 -2.06
CA ASP A 422 -7.40 33.05 -1.62
C ASP A 422 -8.62 32.09 -1.70
N SER A 423 -9.69 32.50 -2.38
CA SER A 423 -10.79 31.62 -2.75
C SER A 423 -10.34 30.65 -3.85
N GLY A 424 -9.63 29.59 -3.44
CA GLY A 424 -9.16 28.49 -4.29
C GLY A 424 -10.25 28.02 -5.24
N THR A 425 -10.13 28.41 -6.50
CA THR A 425 -11.03 28.05 -7.59
C THR A 425 -10.90 26.53 -7.82
N LEU A 426 -12.02 25.81 -7.97
CA LEU A 426 -12.00 24.41 -8.42
C LEU A 426 -11.56 24.39 -9.90
N THR A 427 -10.27 24.49 -10.12
CA THR A 427 -9.66 24.34 -11.44
C THR A 427 -9.44 22.85 -11.69
N THR A 428 -10.32 22.25 -12.48
CA THR A 428 -10.03 20.97 -13.13
C THR A 428 -8.79 21.14 -14.01
N VAL A 429 -7.80 20.27 -13.84
CA VAL A 429 -6.54 20.24 -14.58
C VAL A 429 -6.66 19.24 -15.72
N GLY A 430 -6.60 19.74 -16.95
CA GLY A 430 -6.63 18.94 -18.18
C GLY A 430 -7.94 19.07 -18.95
N GLU A 431 -8.14 18.17 -19.92
CA GLU A 431 -9.32 18.18 -20.78
C GLU A 431 -10.58 17.80 -19.98
N VAL A 432 -11.51 18.76 -19.86
CA VAL A 432 -12.77 18.55 -19.15
C VAL A 432 -13.72 17.76 -20.04
N LEU A 433 -14.12 16.58 -19.59
CA LEU A 433 -15.08 15.76 -20.34
C LEU A 433 -16.47 16.38 -20.25
N THR A 434 -17.18 16.42 -21.38
CA THR A 434 -18.59 16.82 -21.40
C THR A 434 -19.44 15.85 -20.59
N PHE A 435 -20.59 16.29 -20.08
CA PHE A 435 -21.49 15.45 -19.29
C PHE A 435 -21.87 14.13 -19.99
N ARG A 436 -22.13 14.17 -21.31
CA ARG A 436 -22.43 12.97 -22.11
C ARG A 436 -21.25 11.99 -22.15
N GLN A 437 -20.04 12.49 -22.39
CA GLN A 437 -18.83 11.67 -22.38
C GLN A 437 -18.54 11.09 -20.99
N LEU A 438 -18.85 11.84 -19.94
CA LEU A 438 -18.68 11.43 -18.55
C LEU A 438 -19.62 10.27 -18.22
N CYS A 439 -20.92 10.40 -18.49
CA CYS A 439 -21.90 9.33 -18.30
C CYS A 439 -21.51 8.08 -19.10
N LEU A 440 -21.12 8.24 -20.37
CA LEU A 440 -20.72 7.12 -21.21
C LEU A 440 -19.46 6.40 -20.67
N ARG A 441 -18.38 7.15 -20.41
CA ARG A 441 -17.10 6.56 -19.97
C ARG A 441 -17.19 5.96 -18.56
N ARG A 442 -17.93 6.58 -17.64
CA ARG A 442 -18.09 6.08 -16.27
C ARG A 442 -19.11 4.95 -16.19
N GLY A 443 -20.18 5.02 -16.99
CA GLY A 443 -21.10 3.90 -17.19
C GLY A 443 -20.38 2.68 -17.76
N LEU A 444 -19.57 2.85 -18.81
CA LEU A 444 -18.75 1.77 -19.37
C LEU A 444 -17.78 1.17 -18.34
N ALA A 445 -17.11 2.01 -17.56
CA ALA A 445 -16.20 1.55 -16.51
C ALA A 445 -16.95 0.72 -15.44
N LEU A 446 -18.08 1.20 -14.93
CA LEU A 446 -18.93 0.43 -14.01
C LEU A 446 -19.38 -0.90 -14.63
N CYS A 447 -19.90 -0.87 -15.86
CA CYS A 447 -20.33 -2.07 -16.56
C CYS A 447 -19.17 -3.07 -16.72
N SER A 448 -17.97 -2.63 -17.11
CA SER A 448 -16.81 -3.51 -17.25
C SER A 448 -16.42 -4.18 -15.93
N MET A 449 -16.44 -3.44 -14.81
CA MET A 449 -16.12 -3.99 -13.49
C MET A 449 -17.17 -4.99 -13.00
N LEU A 450 -18.45 -4.73 -13.28
CA LEU A 450 -19.55 -5.66 -12.98
C LEU A 450 -19.50 -6.91 -13.86
N VAL A 451 -19.14 -6.77 -15.14
CA VAL A 451 -18.95 -7.91 -16.06
C VAL A 451 -17.79 -8.78 -15.58
N LEU A 452 -16.68 -8.19 -15.11
CA LEU A 452 -15.57 -8.95 -14.51
C LEU A 452 -16.02 -9.72 -13.27
N LEU A 453 -16.82 -9.09 -12.40
CA LEU A 453 -17.39 -9.76 -11.23
C LEU A 453 -18.34 -10.90 -11.62
N ALA A 454 -19.25 -10.66 -12.57
CA ALA A 454 -20.17 -11.67 -13.08
C ALA A 454 -19.42 -12.84 -13.73
N ALA A 455 -18.35 -12.56 -14.47
CA ALA A 455 -17.48 -13.59 -15.03
C ALA A 455 -16.82 -14.42 -13.92
N GLY A 456 -16.28 -13.78 -12.87
CA GLY A 456 -15.73 -14.49 -11.71
C GLY A 456 -16.75 -15.38 -11.00
N ILE A 457 -17.98 -14.90 -10.80
CA ILE A 457 -19.08 -15.68 -10.23
C ILE A 457 -19.43 -16.87 -11.14
N LEU A 458 -19.56 -16.64 -12.45
CA LEU A 458 -19.87 -17.68 -13.42
C LEU A 458 -18.77 -18.76 -13.46
N THR A 459 -17.50 -18.34 -13.42
CA THR A 459 -16.34 -19.25 -13.35
C THR A 459 -16.41 -20.13 -12.11
N ASN A 460 -16.77 -19.57 -10.95
CA ASN A 460 -16.94 -20.33 -9.71
C ASN A 460 -18.11 -21.30 -9.74
N MET A 461 -19.19 -20.97 -10.46
CA MET A 461 -20.33 -21.89 -10.63
C MET A 461 -20.02 -23.03 -11.60
N LEU A 462 -19.21 -22.78 -12.64
CA LEU A 462 -18.93 -23.74 -13.70
C LEU A 462 -17.73 -24.66 -13.42
N LEU A 463 -16.67 -24.17 -12.75
CA LEU A 463 -15.45 -24.96 -12.49
C LEU A 463 -15.70 -26.24 -11.66
N PRO A 464 -16.51 -26.21 -10.57
CA PRO A 464 -16.83 -27.42 -9.82
C PRO A 464 -17.56 -28.46 -10.67
N ALA A 465 -18.41 -28.04 -11.63
CA ALA A 465 -19.09 -28.94 -12.56
C ALA A 465 -18.09 -29.62 -13.53
N VAL A 466 -17.04 -28.92 -13.93
CA VAL A 466 -15.97 -29.47 -14.79
C VAL A 466 -15.09 -30.47 -14.02
N PHE A 467 -14.68 -30.15 -12.80
CA PHE A 467 -13.86 -31.07 -11.97
C PHE A 467 -14.62 -32.33 -11.55
N THR A 468 -15.92 -32.22 -11.27
CA THR A 468 -16.78 -33.39 -10.98
C THR A 468 -17.06 -34.23 -12.22
N SER A 469 -17.21 -33.63 -13.41
CA SER A 469 -17.35 -34.39 -14.66
C SER A 469 -16.09 -35.17 -15.06
N GLY A 470 -14.89 -34.63 -14.80
CA GLY A 470 -13.62 -35.32 -15.09
C GLY A 470 -13.32 -36.51 -14.15
N LEU A 471 -13.86 -36.48 -12.93
CA LEU A 471 -13.76 -37.59 -11.98
C LEU A 471 -14.77 -38.72 -12.27
N ASN A 472 -15.93 -38.39 -12.87
CA ASN A 472 -16.92 -39.40 -13.26
C ASN A 472 -16.52 -40.19 -14.53
N GLU A 473 -15.64 -39.66 -15.39
CA GLU A 473 -15.10 -40.43 -16.52
C GLU A 473 -13.97 -41.39 -16.12
N THR A 474 -13.37 -41.22 -14.93
CA THR A 474 -12.23 -42.04 -14.46
C THR A 474 -12.57 -42.98 -13.29
N SER A 475 -13.82 -43.02 -12.82
CA SER A 475 -14.24 -43.87 -11.70
C SER A 475 -15.42 -44.80 -12.06
N THR A 476 -15.16 -45.82 -12.88
CA THR A 476 -15.97 -47.05 -12.86
C THR A 476 -15.53 -47.94 -11.70
N VAL A 477 -15.89 -47.58 -10.47
CA VAL A 477 -15.76 -48.44 -9.29
C VAL A 477 -17.17 -48.74 -8.76
N PRO A 478 -17.56 -50.02 -8.58
CA PRO A 478 -18.92 -50.39 -8.22
C PRO A 478 -19.26 -50.05 -6.75
N PRO A 479 -20.55 -49.89 -6.41
CA PRO A 479 -20.97 -49.37 -5.13
C PRO A 479 -20.86 -50.45 -4.06
N THR A 480 -20.02 -50.24 -3.03
CA THR A 480 -20.11 -51.07 -1.82
C THR A 480 -19.63 -50.33 -0.57
N VAL A 481 -20.55 -50.24 0.39
CA VAL A 481 -20.40 -50.06 1.84
C VAL A 481 -20.17 -48.63 2.38
N ASP A 482 -21.21 -47.81 2.29
CA ASP A 482 -21.55 -46.85 3.35
C ASP A 482 -22.21 -47.62 4.50
N ASN A 483 -21.56 -47.66 5.67
CA ASN A 483 -22.12 -47.79 7.02
C ASN A 483 -21.10 -48.47 7.95
N LEU A 484 -20.11 -47.75 8.49
CA LEU A 484 -19.33 -48.23 9.65
C LEU A 484 -18.69 -47.14 10.54
N TRP A 485 -19.05 -45.86 10.40
CA TRP A 485 -18.44 -44.76 11.21
C TRP A 485 -19.38 -44.01 12.16
N THR A 486 -20.52 -44.59 12.56
CA THR A 486 -21.45 -43.96 13.51
C THR A 486 -21.65 -44.69 14.85
N ARG A 487 -20.81 -45.67 15.20
CA ARG A 487 -20.77 -46.23 16.56
C ARG A 487 -19.34 -46.66 16.91
N ASN A 488 -18.60 -45.82 17.65
CA ASN A 488 -17.59 -46.25 18.65
C ASN A 488 -16.83 -45.05 19.27
N THR A 489 -17.56 -44.04 19.75
CA THR A 489 -16.99 -42.99 20.62
C THR A 489 -17.90 -42.70 21.81
N MET A 490 -18.31 -43.74 22.52
CA MET A 490 -18.81 -43.67 23.90
C MET A 490 -18.46 -45.01 24.58
N ASP A 491 -17.23 -45.11 25.08
CA ASP A 491 -16.83 -45.94 26.24
C ASP A 491 -15.32 -46.12 26.19
N GLN A 492 -14.55 -45.14 26.69
CA GLN A 492 -13.25 -45.36 27.36
C GLN A 492 -12.92 -44.12 28.21
N THR A 493 -13.65 -43.93 29.30
CA THR A 493 -13.12 -43.26 30.50
C THR A 493 -13.21 -44.26 31.63
N GLY A 494 -12.12 -44.97 31.88
CA GLY A 494 -12.05 -45.97 32.94
C GLY A 494 -10.74 -46.74 32.96
N GLN A 495 -9.90 -46.37 33.94
CA GLN A 495 -8.87 -47.17 34.61
C GLN A 495 -7.39 -47.07 34.15
N VAL A 496 -6.63 -46.61 35.16
CA VAL A 496 -5.18 -46.67 35.49
C VAL A 496 -4.23 -45.76 34.72
#